data_AF-A0A838YVE1-F1
#
_entry.id   AF-A0A838YVE1-F1
#
_cell.length_a   1.000
_cell.length_b   1.000
_cell.length_c   1.000
_cell.angle_alpha   90.00
_cell.angle_beta   90.00
_cell.angle_gamma   90.00
#
_symmetry.space_group_name_H-M   'P 1'
#
loop_
_entity.id
_entity.type
_entity.pdbx_description
1 polymer ?
#
loop_
_entity_poly.entity_id
_entity_poly.type
_entity_poly.pdbx_seq_one_letter_code
_entity_poly.pdbx_strand_id
1 'polypeptide(L)'
;MNPKKVIFALLAITCLSFISVIFINNGASFNKYAPKLLRFEGDGYGIHKPIWGDKMFTKEEALYIHRHYYWNRYYGNNFKEQTVAEVFIDHLINAGEGRDKRNIKAFEKIIGAEENGVISLDDVELANSFMKAEDIVNPYVDYRLRYYRTRKDAKKNKGWFKRAKSFYIEKKPELQEAEEENVIEDYIVLPKAK
;
A
#
# COMPACT_ATOMS: atom_id res chain seq x y z
N MET A 1 -39.94 30.49 13.52
CA MET A 1 -38.55 30.05 13.30
C MET A 1 -37.84 31.07 12.43
N ASN A 2 -36.65 31.56 12.80
CA ASN A 2 -35.98 32.64 12.06
C ASN A 2 -35.33 32.09 10.77
N PRO A 3 -35.76 32.51 9.57
CA PRO A 3 -35.28 31.96 8.30
C PRO A 3 -33.77 32.12 8.11
N LYS A 4 -33.16 33.18 8.65
CA LYS A 4 -31.70 33.37 8.61
C LYS A 4 -30.97 32.29 9.42
N LYS A 5 -31.51 31.89 10.58
CA LYS A 5 -30.93 30.81 11.41
C LYS A 5 -31.02 29.45 10.71
N VAL A 6 -32.10 29.20 9.98
CA VAL A 6 -32.28 27.96 9.20
C VAL A 6 -31.28 27.89 8.04
N ILE A 7 -31.09 29.00 7.31
CA ILE A 7 -30.13 29.08 6.21
C ILE A 7 -28.70 28.87 6.72
N PHE A 8 -28.32 29.52 7.83
CA PHE A 8 -27.00 29.32 8.45
C PHE A 8 -26.77 27.88 8.93
N ALA A 9 -27.78 27.25 9.53
CA ALA A 9 -27.67 25.86 9.96
C ALA A 9 -27.49 24.89 8.78
N LEU A 10 -28.24 25.08 7.69
CA LEU A 10 -28.10 24.29 6.48
C LEU A 10 -26.72 24.44 5.83
N LEU A 11 -26.19 25.68 5.78
CA LEU A 11 -24.84 25.97 5.28
C LEU A 11 -23.74 25.31 6.12
N ALA A 12 -23.88 25.33 7.45
CA ALA A 12 -22.93 24.66 8.34
C ALA A 12 -22.95 23.14 8.14
N ILE A 13 -24.13 22.53 7.99
CA ILE A 13 -24.28 21.09 7.74
C ILE A 13 -23.70 20.70 6.37
N THR A 14 -23.91 21.50 5.33
CA THR A 14 -23.32 21.22 4.01
C THR A 14 -21.80 21.40 4.01
N CYS A 15 -21.26 22.42 4.69
CA CYS A 15 -19.81 22.57 4.84
C CYS A 15 -19.17 21.40 5.62
N LEU A 16 -19.78 20.98 6.73
CA LEU A 16 -19.29 19.86 7.53
C LEU A 16 -19.35 18.53 6.76
N SER A 17 -20.41 18.29 6.00
CA SER A 17 -20.52 17.10 5.16
C SER A 17 -19.54 17.13 3.98
N PHE A 18 -19.29 18.28 3.36
CA PHE A 18 -18.25 18.43 2.33
C PHE A 18 -16.84 18.16 2.88
N ILE A 19 -16.50 18.72 4.04
CA ILE A 19 -15.21 18.48 4.69
C ILE A 19 -15.05 16.98 4.99
N SER A 20 -16.09 16.36 5.56
CA SER A 20 -16.10 14.92 5.85
C SER A 20 -15.89 14.08 4.59
N VAL A 21 -16.55 14.41 3.48
CA VAL A 21 -16.40 13.70 2.20
C VAL A 21 -14.98 13.86 1.62
N ILE A 22 -14.39 15.05 1.71
CA ILE A 22 -13.02 15.30 1.22
C ILE A 22 -11.99 14.50 2.03
N PHE A 23 -12.11 14.46 3.37
CA PHE A 23 -11.20 13.69 4.22
C PHE A 23 -11.34 12.18 4.03
N ILE A 24 -12.57 11.68 3.83
CA ILE A 24 -12.81 10.24 3.56
C ILE A 24 -12.25 9.83 2.18
N ASN A 25 -12.17 10.75 1.21
CA ASN A 25 -11.75 10.40 -0.16
C ASN A 25 -10.23 10.42 -0.41
N ASN A 26 -9.44 10.99 0.49
CA ASN A 26 -7.99 11.15 0.27
C ASN A 26 -7.13 9.97 0.77
N GLY A 27 -7.70 9.04 1.54
CA GLY A 27 -7.00 7.83 1.99
C GLY A 27 -7.05 6.67 0.99
N ALA A 28 -6.29 5.63 1.31
CA ALA A 28 -6.38 4.35 0.65
C ALA A 28 -7.79 3.74 0.85
N SER A 29 -8.33 3.07 -0.16
CA SER A 29 -9.57 2.31 -0.01
C SER A 29 -9.61 1.05 -0.87
N PHE A 30 -10.31 0.04 -0.37
CA PHE A 30 -10.50 -1.20 -1.11
C PHE A 30 -11.24 -0.98 -2.43
N ASN A 31 -12.16 -0.02 -2.48
CA ASN A 31 -12.93 0.27 -3.69
C ASN A 31 -12.03 0.79 -4.83
N LYS A 32 -10.98 1.55 -4.50
CA LYS A 32 -9.94 1.98 -5.45
C LYS A 32 -9.06 0.81 -5.89
N TYR A 33 -8.76 -0.13 -4.99
CA TYR A 33 -7.90 -1.28 -5.27
C TYR A 33 -8.59 -2.41 -6.07
N ALA A 34 -9.87 -2.68 -5.80
CA ALA A 34 -10.59 -3.84 -6.34
C ALA A 34 -10.52 -3.99 -7.87
N PRO A 35 -10.64 -2.93 -8.69
CA PRO A 35 -10.46 -3.06 -10.15
C PRO A 35 -9.05 -3.52 -10.54
N LYS A 36 -8.01 -3.03 -9.85
CA LYS A 36 -6.60 -3.39 -10.10
C LYS A 36 -6.34 -4.83 -9.70
N LEU A 37 -6.87 -5.26 -8.55
CA LEU A 37 -6.82 -6.65 -8.09
C LEU A 37 -7.44 -7.58 -9.14
N LEU A 38 -8.70 -7.37 -9.50
CA LEU A 38 -9.43 -8.25 -10.43
C LEU A 38 -8.78 -8.35 -11.82
N ARG A 39 -8.12 -7.29 -12.29
CA ARG A 39 -7.38 -7.30 -13.57
C ARG A 39 -6.28 -8.36 -13.61
N PHE A 40 -5.66 -8.68 -12.47
CA PHE A 40 -4.54 -9.64 -12.41
C PHE A 40 -4.98 -11.07 -12.10
N GLU A 41 -6.18 -11.26 -11.57
CA GLU A 41 -6.60 -12.53 -11.00
C GLU A 41 -7.39 -13.44 -11.95
N GLY A 42 -7.93 -12.89 -13.05
CA GLY A 42 -8.72 -13.66 -14.03
C GLY A 42 -9.97 -14.32 -13.42
N ASP A 43 -10.39 -15.44 -14.01
CA ASP A 43 -11.67 -16.10 -13.69
C ASP A 43 -11.73 -16.71 -12.28
N GLY A 44 -10.57 -16.95 -11.65
CA GLY A 44 -10.48 -17.49 -10.29
C GLY A 44 -10.45 -16.42 -9.19
N TYR A 45 -10.49 -15.14 -9.56
CA TYR A 45 -10.45 -13.99 -8.65
C TYR A 45 -9.34 -14.01 -7.58
N GLY A 46 -8.28 -14.80 -7.77
CA GLY A 46 -7.10 -14.81 -6.89
C GLY A 46 -7.32 -15.53 -5.57
N ILE A 47 -8.38 -16.33 -5.48
CA ILE A 47 -8.72 -17.04 -4.26
C ILE A 47 -7.85 -18.29 -4.14
N HIS A 48 -7.00 -18.30 -3.10
CA HIS A 48 -6.07 -19.39 -2.85
C HIS A 48 -6.82 -20.64 -2.34
N LYS A 49 -7.08 -21.59 -3.25
CA LYS A 49 -7.87 -22.81 -2.98
C LYS A 49 -7.44 -23.58 -1.72
N PRO A 50 -6.15 -23.75 -1.39
CA PRO A 50 -5.76 -24.42 -0.15
C PRO A 50 -6.25 -23.75 1.14
N ILE A 51 -6.56 -22.44 1.11
CA ILE A 51 -7.08 -21.71 2.27
C ILE A 51 -8.60 -21.66 2.24
N TRP A 52 -9.17 -21.40 1.06
CA TRP A 52 -10.60 -21.06 0.91
C TRP A 52 -11.46 -22.22 0.41
N GLY A 53 -10.85 -23.34 0.04
CA GLY A 53 -11.50 -24.49 -0.59
C GLY A 53 -11.56 -24.39 -2.11
N ASP A 54 -11.99 -25.49 -2.73
CA ASP A 54 -12.01 -25.65 -4.19
C ASP A 54 -13.40 -25.38 -4.82
N LYS A 55 -14.25 -24.59 -4.13
CA LYS A 55 -15.54 -24.18 -4.70
C LYS A 55 -15.33 -23.07 -5.74
N MET A 56 -16.28 -22.95 -6.66
CA MET A 56 -16.36 -21.78 -7.54
C MET A 56 -16.87 -20.59 -6.72
N PHE A 57 -16.11 -19.50 -6.71
CA PHE A 57 -16.48 -18.26 -6.03
C PHE A 57 -17.14 -17.31 -7.01
N THR A 58 -18.19 -16.62 -6.59
CA THR A 58 -18.67 -15.45 -7.33
C THR A 58 -17.70 -14.29 -7.16
N LYS A 59 -17.79 -13.30 -8.05
CA LYS A 59 -17.01 -12.05 -7.94
C LYS A 59 -17.25 -11.37 -6.58
N GLU A 60 -18.48 -11.35 -6.12
CA GLU A 60 -18.89 -10.73 -4.86
C GLU A 60 -18.31 -11.48 -3.66
N GLU A 61 -18.35 -12.81 -3.67
CA GLU A 61 -17.72 -13.63 -2.63
C GLU A 61 -16.20 -13.42 -2.59
N ALA A 62 -15.55 -13.37 -3.76
CA ALA A 62 -14.12 -13.14 -3.83
C ALA A 62 -13.74 -11.73 -3.32
N LEU A 63 -14.47 -10.69 -3.71
CA LEU A 63 -14.26 -9.34 -3.21
C LEU A 63 -14.54 -9.23 -1.70
N TYR A 64 -15.53 -9.97 -1.19
CA TYR A 64 -15.77 -10.07 0.24
C TYR A 64 -14.57 -10.65 0.96
N ILE A 65 -13.99 -11.74 0.45
CA ILE A 65 -12.80 -12.37 1.02
C ILE A 65 -11.61 -11.40 1.03
N HIS A 66 -11.31 -10.80 -0.12
CA HIS A 66 -10.20 -9.85 -0.26
C HIS A 66 -10.35 -8.65 0.68
N ARG A 67 -11.56 -8.12 0.82
CA ARG A 67 -11.81 -7.00 1.73
C ARG A 67 -11.61 -7.41 3.20
N HIS A 68 -12.24 -8.50 3.64
CA HIS A 68 -12.33 -8.80 5.07
C HIS A 68 -11.07 -9.48 5.61
N TYR A 69 -10.47 -10.37 4.83
CA TYR A 69 -9.37 -11.20 5.31
C TYR A 69 -7.98 -10.70 4.91
N TYR A 70 -7.91 -9.76 3.97
CA TYR A 70 -6.66 -9.12 3.58
C TYR A 70 -6.72 -7.62 3.83
N TRP A 71 -7.59 -6.87 3.15
CA TRP A 71 -7.60 -5.42 3.26
C TRP A 71 -7.83 -4.92 4.68
N ASN A 72 -8.89 -5.39 5.35
CA ASN A 72 -9.21 -4.98 6.71
C ASN A 72 -8.23 -5.55 7.74
N ARG A 73 -7.77 -6.79 7.54
CA ARG A 73 -6.79 -7.45 8.42
C ARG A 73 -5.49 -6.64 8.55
N TYR A 74 -5.08 -5.99 7.46
CA TYR A 74 -3.86 -5.19 7.40
C TYR A 74 -4.16 -3.69 7.33
N TYR A 75 -5.29 -3.26 7.90
CA TYR A 75 -5.64 -1.84 8.07
C TYR A 75 -5.57 -1.02 6.78
N GLY A 76 -5.97 -1.59 5.64
CA GLY A 76 -5.77 -0.97 4.34
C GLY A 76 -6.39 0.42 4.19
N ASN A 77 -7.47 0.73 4.91
CA ASN A 77 -8.09 2.07 4.89
C ASN A 77 -7.33 3.12 5.73
N ASN A 78 -6.39 2.70 6.58
CA ASN A 78 -5.63 3.57 7.47
C ASN A 78 -4.35 4.12 6.79
N PHE A 79 -3.94 3.55 5.66
CA PHE A 79 -2.87 4.11 4.85
C PHE A 79 -3.32 5.41 4.18
N LYS A 80 -2.50 6.44 4.29
CA LYS A 80 -2.64 7.72 3.59
C LYS A 80 -2.50 7.53 2.09
N GLU A 81 -1.48 6.78 1.66
CA GLU A 81 -1.15 6.57 0.26
C GLU A 81 -1.75 5.26 -0.27
N GLN A 82 -2.62 5.36 -1.29
CA GLN A 82 -3.26 4.19 -1.93
C GLN A 82 -2.23 3.15 -2.37
N THR A 83 -1.17 3.58 -3.07
CA THR A 83 -0.18 2.66 -3.65
C THR A 83 0.62 1.91 -2.58
N VAL A 84 0.84 2.51 -1.41
CA VAL A 84 1.51 1.86 -0.27
C VAL A 84 0.66 0.70 0.26
N ALA A 85 -0.62 0.94 0.53
CA ALA A 85 -1.55 -0.10 0.96
C ALA A 85 -1.65 -1.22 -0.09
N GLU A 86 -1.82 -0.85 -1.36
CA GLU A 86 -1.98 -1.83 -2.41
C GLU A 86 -0.74 -2.69 -2.59
N VAL A 87 0.47 -2.11 -2.69
CA VAL A 87 1.68 -2.90 -2.96
C VAL A 87 1.97 -3.88 -1.82
N PHE A 88 1.68 -3.47 -0.58
CA PHE A 88 1.83 -4.29 0.61
C PHE A 88 0.83 -5.45 0.62
N ILE A 89 -0.46 -5.14 0.58
CA ILE A 89 -1.54 -6.12 0.73
C ILE A 89 -1.62 -7.06 -0.48
N ASP A 90 -1.35 -6.56 -1.70
CA ASP A 90 -1.28 -7.37 -2.93
C ASP A 90 -0.21 -8.47 -2.83
N HIS A 91 0.92 -8.18 -2.16
CA HIS A 91 1.93 -9.20 -1.95
C HIS A 91 1.45 -10.29 -1.01
N LEU A 92 0.72 -9.93 0.05
CA LEU A 92 0.19 -10.89 1.02
C LEU A 92 -0.92 -11.75 0.42
N ILE A 93 -1.74 -11.21 -0.47
CA ILE A 93 -2.70 -11.98 -1.27
C ILE A 93 -1.96 -13.02 -2.13
N ASN A 94 -0.92 -12.58 -2.86
CA ASN A 94 -0.26 -13.44 -3.86
C ASN A 94 0.77 -14.43 -3.26
N ALA A 95 1.39 -14.10 -2.13
CA ALA A 95 2.53 -14.85 -1.59
C ALA A 95 2.39 -15.21 -0.10
N GLY A 96 1.31 -14.79 0.55
CA GLY A 96 1.12 -14.92 1.98
C GLY A 96 2.12 -14.08 2.79
N GLU A 97 2.08 -14.27 4.12
CA GLU A 97 3.00 -13.63 5.07
C GLU A 97 4.46 -14.15 4.89
N GLY A 98 4.62 -15.32 4.26
CA GLY A 98 5.89 -16.01 4.09
C GLY A 98 6.33 -16.79 5.33
N ARG A 99 7.33 -17.67 5.19
CA ARG A 99 7.93 -18.37 6.33
C ARG A 99 8.47 -17.34 7.33
N ASP A 100 8.18 -17.54 8.61
CA ASP A 100 8.55 -16.65 9.71
C ASP A 100 8.12 -15.19 9.49
N LYS A 101 7.02 -15.02 8.74
CA LYS A 101 6.39 -13.73 8.39
C LYS A 101 7.30 -12.76 7.64
N ARG A 102 8.30 -13.28 6.93
CA ARG A 102 9.32 -12.48 6.22
C ARG A 102 8.78 -11.41 5.26
N ASN A 103 7.59 -11.58 4.69
CA ASN A 103 7.02 -10.58 3.77
C ASN A 103 6.49 -9.37 4.54
N ILE A 104 5.95 -9.57 5.74
CA ILE A 104 5.57 -8.50 6.64
C ILE A 104 6.83 -7.82 7.20
N LYS A 105 7.79 -8.61 7.68
CA LYS A 105 9.06 -8.09 8.22
C LYS A 105 9.86 -7.24 7.23
N ALA A 106 9.82 -7.60 5.95
CA ALA A 106 10.43 -6.78 4.91
C ALA A 106 9.76 -5.41 4.75
N PHE A 107 8.43 -5.33 4.94
CA PHE A 107 7.71 -4.06 4.95
C PHE A 107 8.04 -3.26 6.22
N GLU A 108 7.95 -3.88 7.40
CA GLU A 108 8.33 -3.29 8.69
C GLU A 108 9.73 -2.68 8.64
N LYS A 109 10.71 -3.42 8.09
CA LYS A 109 12.07 -2.94 7.91
C LYS A 109 12.18 -1.70 7.03
N ILE A 110 11.38 -1.60 5.97
CA ILE A 110 11.42 -0.45 5.04
C ILE A 110 10.87 0.80 5.73
N ILE A 111 9.80 0.64 6.52
CA ILE A 111 9.20 1.76 7.25
C ILE A 111 9.96 2.12 8.53
N GLY A 112 10.87 1.25 9.00
CA GLY A 112 11.64 1.46 10.23
C GLY A 112 10.95 0.95 11.51
N ALA A 113 9.97 0.05 11.37
CA ALA A 113 9.25 -0.57 12.47
C ALA A 113 10.04 -1.76 13.08
N GLU A 114 9.56 -2.26 14.22
CA GLU A 114 10.05 -3.52 14.78
C GLU A 114 9.71 -4.69 13.84
N GLU A 115 10.71 -5.50 13.47
CA GLU A 115 10.56 -6.63 12.54
C GLU A 115 9.89 -7.88 13.21
N ASN A 116 8.77 -7.69 13.90
CA ASN A 116 8.05 -8.73 14.64
C ASN A 116 7.06 -9.53 13.76
N GLY A 117 6.79 -9.07 12.53
CA GLY A 117 5.91 -9.69 11.55
C GLY A 117 4.43 -9.51 11.85
N VAL A 118 4.04 -8.49 12.61
CA VAL A 118 2.66 -8.15 12.94
C VAL A 118 2.46 -6.67 12.67
N ILE A 119 1.76 -6.35 11.57
CA ILE A 119 1.34 -4.97 11.33
C ILE A 119 0.33 -4.55 12.40
N SER A 120 0.66 -3.48 13.09
CA SER A 120 -0.15 -2.72 14.02
C SER A 120 -0.61 -1.40 13.38
N LEU A 121 -1.45 -0.63 14.08
CA LEU A 121 -1.78 0.72 13.64
C LEU A 121 -0.56 1.66 13.72
N ASP A 122 0.33 1.47 14.69
CA ASP A 122 1.56 2.25 14.84
C ASP A 122 2.48 2.06 13.62
N ASP A 123 2.54 0.85 13.06
CA ASP A 123 3.30 0.58 11.82
C ASP A 123 2.67 1.31 10.61
N VAL A 124 1.34 1.42 10.58
CA VAL A 124 0.65 2.18 9.52
C VAL A 124 0.88 3.68 9.69
N GLU A 125 0.90 4.18 10.93
CA GLU A 125 1.25 5.57 11.23
C GLU A 125 2.69 5.89 10.82
N LEU A 126 3.62 4.97 11.07
CA LEU A 126 4.99 5.09 10.62
C LEU A 126 5.10 5.07 9.09
N ALA A 127 4.37 4.19 8.40
CA ALA A 127 4.30 4.22 6.94
C ALA A 127 3.73 5.55 6.41
N ASN A 128 2.76 6.14 7.12
CA ASN A 128 2.14 7.41 6.76
C ASN A 128 3.02 8.63 7.04
N SER A 129 4.07 8.50 7.86
CA SER A 129 5.00 9.60 8.14
C SER A 129 6.01 9.85 7.02
N PHE A 130 6.12 8.93 6.04
CA PHE A 130 6.96 9.11 4.88
C PHE A 130 6.44 10.26 4.01
N MET A 131 7.36 11.13 3.58
CA MET A 131 7.02 12.28 2.74
C MET A 131 6.63 11.84 1.32
N LYS A 132 7.31 10.82 0.79
CA LYS A 132 7.14 10.32 -0.57
C LYS A 132 6.78 8.83 -0.55
N ALA A 133 5.79 8.43 -1.35
CA ALA A 133 5.33 7.04 -1.37
C ALA A 133 6.36 6.09 -1.99
N GLU A 134 7.15 6.57 -2.95
CA GLU A 134 8.19 5.80 -3.65
C GLU A 134 9.27 5.27 -2.72
N ASP A 135 9.52 5.94 -1.60
CA ASP A 135 10.51 5.55 -0.58
C ASP A 135 10.10 4.26 0.15
N ILE A 136 8.81 3.91 0.12
CA ILE A 136 8.29 2.63 0.61
C ILE A 136 8.03 1.68 -0.56
N VAL A 137 7.31 2.16 -1.57
CA VAL A 137 6.80 1.34 -2.66
C VAL A 137 7.92 0.71 -3.47
N ASN A 138 8.91 1.48 -3.90
CA ASN A 138 9.96 0.98 -4.79
C ASN A 138 10.86 -0.05 -4.09
N PRO A 139 11.36 0.19 -2.85
CA PRO A 139 12.09 -0.82 -2.10
C PRO A 139 11.28 -2.09 -1.83
N TYR A 140 9.97 -1.96 -1.57
CA TYR A 140 9.12 -3.13 -1.35
C TYR A 140 8.87 -3.90 -2.64
N VAL A 141 8.68 -3.23 -3.78
CA VAL A 141 8.64 -3.87 -5.10
C VAL A 141 9.95 -4.63 -5.38
N ASP A 142 11.10 -4.04 -5.10
CA ASP A 142 12.40 -4.70 -5.24
C ASP A 142 12.50 -5.95 -4.37
N TYR A 143 12.03 -5.88 -3.13
CA TYR A 143 11.93 -7.03 -2.24
C TYR A 143 11.02 -8.12 -2.85
N ARG A 144 9.83 -7.77 -3.35
CA ARG A 144 8.91 -8.70 -4.02
C ARG A 144 9.55 -9.40 -5.20
N LEU A 145 10.27 -8.66 -6.05
CA LEU A 145 10.95 -9.23 -7.21
C LEU A 145 12.07 -10.20 -6.79
N ARG A 146 12.85 -9.86 -5.76
CA ARG A 146 13.83 -10.79 -5.16
C ARG A 146 13.15 -12.01 -4.56
N TYR A 147 12.06 -11.84 -3.81
CA TYR A 147 11.29 -12.92 -3.23
C TYR A 147 10.81 -13.90 -4.31
N TYR A 148 10.20 -13.41 -5.38
CA TYR A 148 9.73 -14.27 -6.48
C TYR A 148 10.86 -15.02 -7.17
N ARG A 149 12.05 -14.42 -7.36
CA ARG A 149 13.20 -15.14 -7.93
C ARG A 149 13.62 -16.37 -7.12
N THR A 150 13.35 -16.38 -5.81
CA THR A 150 13.67 -17.54 -4.95
C THR A 150 12.64 -18.66 -5.01
N ARG A 151 11.49 -18.48 -5.71
CA ARG A 151 10.43 -19.49 -5.78
C ARG A 151 10.75 -20.51 -6.89
N LYS A 152 10.45 -21.79 -6.64
CA LYS A 152 10.71 -22.89 -7.60
C LYS A 152 10.09 -22.64 -8.97
N ASP A 153 8.89 -22.06 -9.01
CA ASP A 153 8.14 -21.82 -10.25
C ASP A 153 8.35 -20.42 -10.85
N ALA A 154 9.36 -19.66 -10.41
CA ALA A 154 9.63 -18.31 -10.90
C ALA A 154 9.73 -18.21 -12.43
N LYS A 155 10.35 -19.22 -13.06
CA LYS A 155 10.53 -19.28 -14.52
C LYS A 155 9.20 -19.42 -15.29
N LYS A 156 8.19 -20.05 -14.66
CA LYS A 156 6.86 -20.29 -15.26
C LYS A 156 5.91 -19.13 -15.00
N ASN A 157 6.04 -18.46 -13.85
CA ASN A 157 5.13 -17.41 -13.41
C ASN A 157 5.62 -16.00 -13.76
N LYS A 158 5.79 -15.71 -15.06
CA LYS A 158 6.16 -14.36 -15.55
C LYS A 158 5.16 -13.27 -15.12
N GLY A 159 3.90 -13.65 -14.90
CA GLY A 159 2.84 -12.76 -14.40
C GLY A 159 3.15 -12.13 -13.04
N TRP A 160 3.82 -12.85 -12.14
CA TRP A 160 4.20 -12.33 -10.81
C TRP A 160 5.12 -11.11 -10.92
N PHE A 161 6.12 -11.20 -11.81
CA PHE A 161 7.05 -10.12 -12.06
C PHE A 161 6.36 -8.93 -12.74
N LYS A 162 5.52 -9.18 -13.74
CA LYS A 162 4.75 -8.11 -14.42
C LYS A 162 3.84 -7.37 -13.44
N ARG A 163 3.13 -8.10 -12.56
CA ARG A 163 2.26 -7.53 -11.53
C ARG A 163 3.05 -6.72 -10.51
N ALA A 164 4.12 -7.26 -9.94
CA ALA A 164 4.95 -6.51 -8.97
C ALA A 164 5.52 -5.22 -9.59
N LYS A 165 6.04 -5.27 -10.81
CA LYS A 165 6.57 -4.09 -11.50
C LYS A 165 5.52 -3.02 -11.78
N SER A 166 4.25 -3.38 -11.89
CA SER A 166 3.17 -2.41 -12.13
C SER A 166 2.89 -1.49 -10.94
N PHE A 167 3.55 -1.72 -9.80
CA PHE A 167 3.49 -0.85 -8.63
C PHE A 167 4.64 0.16 -8.55
N TYR A 168 5.69 0.05 -9.38
CA TYR A 168 6.75 1.05 -9.34
C TYR A 168 6.19 2.45 -9.55
N ILE A 169 6.68 3.39 -8.74
CA ILE A 169 6.44 4.82 -8.91
C ILE A 169 7.67 5.39 -9.60
N GLU A 170 7.47 5.96 -10.79
CA GLU A 170 8.53 6.66 -11.51
C GLU A 170 8.93 7.90 -10.71
N LYS A 171 10.22 8.00 -10.34
CA LYS A 171 10.75 9.23 -9.76
C LYS A 171 10.68 10.32 -10.81
N LYS A 172 10.09 11.46 -10.48
CA LYS A 172 10.20 12.64 -11.34
C LYS A 172 11.67 13.05 -11.41
N PRO A 173 12.23 13.33 -12.61
CA PRO A 173 13.64 13.71 -12.77
C PRO A 173 14.05 14.88 -11.86
N GLU A 174 13.16 15.85 -11.69
CA GLU A 174 13.31 17.06 -10.87
C GLU A 174 13.61 16.77 -9.38
N LEU A 175 13.24 15.59 -8.87
CA LEU A 175 13.47 15.19 -7.48
C LEU A 175 14.74 14.33 -7.30
N GLN A 176 15.30 13.79 -8.38
CA GLN A 176 16.61 13.11 -8.33
C GLN A 176 17.74 14.11 -8.14
N GLU A 177 17.68 15.24 -8.85
CA GLU A 177 18.69 16.30 -8.74
C GLU A 177 18.73 16.91 -7.33
N ALA A 178 17.57 17.14 -6.70
CA ALA A 178 17.51 17.66 -5.33
C ALA A 178 17.97 16.65 -4.25
N GLU A 179 17.77 15.34 -4.46
CA GLU A 179 18.30 14.31 -3.55
C GLU A 179 19.81 14.17 -3.68
N GLU A 180 20.37 14.27 -4.89
CA GLU A 180 21.82 14.25 -5.12
C GLU A 180 22.51 15.52 -4.57
N GLU A 181 21.88 16.69 -4.68
CA GLU A 181 22.40 17.96 -4.17
C GLU A 181 22.46 17.98 -2.63
N ASN A 182 21.40 17.51 -1.94
CA ASN A 182 21.38 17.39 -0.47
C ASN A 182 22.41 16.37 0.05
N VAL A 183 22.62 15.26 -0.68
CA VAL A 183 23.66 14.29 -0.30
C VAL A 183 25.04 14.92 -0.42
N ILE A 184 25.32 15.76 -1.43
CA ILE A 184 26.63 16.42 -1.58
C ILE A 184 26.88 17.43 -0.46
N GLU A 185 25.88 18.22 -0.04
CA GLU A 185 26.03 19.21 1.03
C GLU A 185 26.41 18.58 2.39
N ASP A 186 25.84 17.42 2.73
CA ASP A 186 26.14 16.73 3.98
C ASP A 186 27.57 16.15 4.07
N TYR A 187 28.27 15.98 2.93
CA TYR A 187 29.67 15.53 2.90
C TYR A 187 30.70 16.66 2.82
N ILE A 188 30.30 17.92 2.63
CA ILE A 188 31.22 19.07 2.68
C ILE A 188 31.31 19.60 4.11
N VAL A 189 31.79 18.76 5.03
CA VAL A 189 32.40 19.27 6.26
C VAL A 189 33.84 19.67 5.90
N LEU A 190 34.01 20.93 5.51
CA LEU A 190 35.35 21.49 5.32
C LEU A 190 36.14 21.32 6.63
N PRO A 191 37.36 20.76 6.59
CA PRO A 191 38.19 20.67 7.79
C PRO A 191 38.45 22.09 8.30
N LYS A 192 38.19 22.33 9.58
CA LYS A 192 38.55 23.58 10.25
C LYS A 192 40.05 23.82 10.05
N ALA A 193 40.39 24.91 9.37
CA ALA A 193 41.76 25.35 9.23
C ALA A 193 42.37 25.55 10.62
N LYS A 194 43.58 24.99 10.83
CA LYS A 194 44.41 25.27 11.99
C LYS A 194 45.19 26.56 11.79
#